data_AF-A0A150TH98-F1
#
_entry.id   AF-A0A150TH98-F1
#
_cell.length_a   1.000
_cell.length_b   1.000
_cell.length_c   1.000
_cell.angle_alpha   90.00
_cell.angle_beta   90.00
_cell.angle_gamma   90.00
#
_symmetry.space_group_name_H-M   'P 1'
#
loop_
_entity.id
_entity.type
_entity.pdbx_description
1 polymer ?
#
loop_
_entity_poly.entity_id
_entity_poly.type
_entity_poly.pdbx_seq_one_letter_code
_entity_poly.pdbx_strand_id
1 'polypeptide(L)'
;MRGVIMGQSTETKRGFAAMNAEQQRLIASQGGKAAHEKGTAHEFTSEEARAAGRKGGEAVSQNREHMAEIGRKGAEARSQGNGNRRNRASSQQMKADEQPQQG
;
A
#
# COMPACT_ATOMS: atom_id res chain seq x y z
N MET A 1 -45.68 23.56 -35.51
CA MET A 1 -44.38 23.57 -34.81
C MET A 1 -44.45 22.58 -33.65
N ARG A 2 -43.71 21.45 -33.70
CA ARG A 2 -43.59 20.49 -32.59
C ARG A 2 -42.22 20.67 -31.95
N GLY A 3 -42.17 21.05 -30.67
CA GLY A 3 -40.94 21.21 -29.91
C GLY A 3 -40.33 19.87 -29.53
N VAL A 4 -39.03 19.74 -29.74
CA VAL A 4 -38.21 18.61 -29.30
C VAL A 4 -37.69 18.93 -27.90
N ILE A 5 -38.09 18.15 -26.88
CA ILE A 5 -37.50 18.23 -25.54
C ILE A 5 -36.23 17.38 -25.53
N MET A 6 -35.08 18.05 -25.45
CA MET A 6 -33.80 17.42 -25.15
C MET A 6 -33.87 16.80 -23.75
N GLY A 7 -33.99 15.47 -23.68
CA GLY A 7 -33.79 14.72 -22.45
C GLY A 7 -32.32 14.85 -22.02
N GLN A 8 -32.05 15.70 -21.04
CA GLN A 8 -30.80 15.68 -20.30
C GLN A 8 -30.71 14.31 -19.61
N SER A 9 -29.81 13.46 -20.08
CA SER A 9 -29.50 12.19 -19.41
C SER A 9 -28.81 12.51 -18.08
N THR A 10 -29.60 12.78 -17.05
CA THR A 10 -29.13 12.68 -15.68
C THR A 10 -28.76 11.22 -15.47
N GLU A 11 -27.47 10.92 -15.49
CA GLU A 11 -26.97 9.62 -15.06
C GLU A 11 -27.34 9.44 -13.59
N THR A 12 -28.54 8.89 -13.37
CA THR A 12 -28.97 8.45 -12.06
C THR A 12 -28.08 7.28 -11.68
N LYS A 13 -27.16 7.52 -10.74
CA LYS A 13 -26.34 6.47 -10.15
C LYS A 13 -27.28 5.38 -9.66
N ARG A 14 -27.13 4.18 -10.20
CA ARG A 14 -27.95 3.00 -9.88
C ARG A 14 -27.04 1.82 -9.54
N GLY A 15 -27.61 0.86 -8.81
CA GLY A 15 -26.89 -0.34 -8.39
C GLY A 15 -25.67 -0.01 -7.50
N PHE A 16 -24.55 -0.66 -7.76
CA PHE A 16 -23.32 -0.55 -6.98
C PHE A 16 -22.79 0.88 -6.84
N ALA A 17 -22.95 1.71 -7.88
CA ALA A 17 -22.50 3.10 -7.89
C ALA A 17 -23.39 4.04 -7.05
N ALA A 18 -24.59 3.60 -6.65
CA ALA A 18 -25.51 4.33 -5.79
C ALA A 18 -25.34 3.99 -4.30
N MET A 19 -24.60 2.92 -3.98
CA MET A 19 -24.39 2.45 -2.62
C MET A 19 -23.35 3.32 -1.89
N ASN A 20 -23.35 3.27 -0.56
CA ASN A 20 -22.27 3.89 0.22
C ASN A 20 -20.97 3.07 0.11
N ALA A 21 -19.83 3.70 0.40
CA ALA A 21 -18.51 3.10 0.20
C ALA A 21 -18.29 1.83 1.05
N GLU A 22 -18.83 1.79 2.27
CA GLU A 22 -18.74 0.64 3.15
C GLU A 22 -19.51 -0.56 2.58
N GLN A 23 -20.73 -0.33 2.11
CA GLN A 23 -21.56 -1.35 1.46
C GLN A 23 -20.90 -1.85 0.17
N GLN A 24 -20.37 -0.96 -0.66
CA GLN A 24 -19.66 -1.33 -1.88
C GLN A 24 -18.45 -2.23 -1.57
N ARG A 25 -17.66 -1.87 -0.56
CA ARG A 25 -16.49 -2.66 -0.12
C ARG A 25 -16.90 -4.02 0.42
N LEU A 26 -17.96 -4.08 1.22
CA LEU A 26 -18.50 -5.33 1.76
C LEU A 26 -18.93 -6.28 0.65
N ILE A 27 -19.73 -5.79 -0.30
CA ILE A 27 -20.23 -6.64 -1.39
C ILE A 27 -19.07 -7.03 -2.34
N ALA A 28 -18.13 -6.13 -2.61
CA ALA A 28 -16.92 -6.46 -3.39
C ALA A 28 -16.07 -7.54 -2.68
N SER A 29 -15.90 -7.42 -1.37
CA SER A 29 -15.17 -8.41 -0.56
C SER A 29 -15.88 -9.78 -0.57
N GLN A 30 -17.21 -9.79 -0.42
CA GLN A 30 -18.01 -11.01 -0.48
C GLN A 30 -17.97 -11.65 -1.87
N GLY A 31 -18.06 -10.85 -2.93
CA GLY A 31 -17.96 -11.33 -4.31
C GLY A 31 -16.62 -12.00 -4.59
N GLY A 32 -15.51 -11.42 -4.12
CA GLY A 32 -14.18 -12.01 -4.23
C GLY A 32 -14.07 -13.35 -3.49
N LYS A 33 -14.54 -13.40 -2.24
CA LYS A 33 -14.55 -14.65 -1.45
C LYS A 33 -15.40 -15.73 -2.12
N ALA A 34 -16.60 -15.39 -2.57
CA ALA A 34 -17.50 -16.32 -3.24
C ALA A 34 -16.91 -16.85 -4.56
N ALA A 35 -16.17 -16.02 -5.31
CA ALA A 35 -15.52 -16.47 -6.54
C ALA A 35 -14.38 -17.47 -6.27
N HIS A 36 -13.62 -17.28 -5.20
CA HIS A 36 -12.63 -18.25 -4.73
C HIS A 36 -13.30 -19.54 -4.23
N GLU A 37 -14.31 -19.44 -3.37
CA GLU A 37 -15.06 -20.59 -2.85
C GLU A 37 -15.71 -21.42 -3.98
N LYS A 38 -16.20 -20.77 -5.04
CA LYS A 38 -16.82 -21.43 -6.20
C LYS A 38 -15.81 -21.92 -7.25
N GLY A 39 -14.51 -21.65 -7.06
CA GLY A 39 -13.47 -22.01 -8.04
C GLY A 39 -13.57 -21.28 -9.38
N THR A 40 -14.32 -20.18 -9.45
CA THR A 40 -14.40 -19.35 -10.67
C THR A 40 -13.29 -18.30 -10.70
N ALA A 41 -12.67 -18.01 -9.55
CA ALA A 41 -11.47 -17.20 -9.48
C ALA A 41 -10.24 -18.00 -9.93
N HIS A 42 -9.28 -17.31 -10.55
CA HIS A 42 -7.96 -17.89 -10.80
C HIS A 42 -7.22 -18.04 -9.48
N GLU A 43 -6.83 -19.27 -9.14
CA GLU A 43 -5.94 -19.54 -8.02
C GLU A 43 -4.50 -19.40 -8.48
N PHE A 44 -3.80 -18.41 -7.95
CA PHE A 44 -2.38 -18.28 -8.19
C PHE A 44 -1.64 -19.38 -7.44
N THR A 45 -1.03 -20.29 -8.18
CA THR A 45 -0.05 -21.20 -7.62
C THR A 45 1.18 -20.42 -7.13
N SER A 46 1.93 -20.98 -6.18
CA SER A 46 3.17 -20.35 -5.72
C SER A 46 4.19 -20.16 -6.86
N GLU A 47 4.15 -21.03 -7.86
CA GLU A 47 5.00 -20.94 -9.05
C GLU A 47 4.60 -19.75 -9.93
N GLU A 48 3.31 -19.57 -10.21
CA GLU A 48 2.79 -18.43 -10.98
C GLU A 48 3.05 -17.11 -10.27
N ALA A 49 2.84 -17.05 -8.94
CA ALA A 49 3.17 -15.87 -8.16
C ALA A 49 4.66 -15.51 -8.28
N ARG A 50 5.54 -16.52 -8.28
CA ARG A 50 6.99 -16.34 -8.46
C ARG A 50 7.34 -15.89 -9.87
N ALA A 51 6.69 -16.45 -10.89
CA ALA A 51 6.89 -16.06 -12.28
C ALA A 51 6.44 -14.62 -12.53
N ALA A 52 5.27 -14.24 -12.02
CA ALA A 52 4.76 -12.88 -12.07
C ALA A 52 5.67 -11.90 -11.34
N GLY A 53 6.13 -12.25 -10.13
CA GLY A 53 7.08 -11.44 -9.36
C GLY A 53 8.41 -11.25 -10.10
N ARG A 54 8.94 -12.31 -10.73
CA ARG A 54 10.15 -12.24 -11.55
C ARG A 54 9.95 -11.32 -12.74
N LYS A 55 8.87 -11.49 -13.51
CA LYS A 55 8.55 -10.65 -14.67
C LYS A 55 8.41 -9.18 -14.30
N GLY A 56 7.72 -8.90 -13.19
CA GLY A 56 7.59 -7.54 -12.65
C GLY A 56 8.95 -6.96 -12.25
N GLY A 57 9.75 -7.75 -11.53
CA GLY A 57 11.12 -7.40 -11.14
C GLY A 57 12.02 -7.09 -12.33
N GLU A 58 12.00 -7.93 -13.36
CA GLU A 58 12.72 -7.73 -14.62
C GLU A 58 12.32 -6.42 -15.28
N ALA A 59 11.01 -6.16 -15.42
CA ALA A 59 10.51 -4.93 -16.02
C ALA A 59 10.97 -3.66 -15.28
N VAL A 60 10.92 -3.64 -13.95
CA VAL A 60 11.34 -2.47 -13.18
C VAL A 60 12.86 -2.31 -13.12
N SER A 61 13.61 -3.43 -13.14
CA SER A 61 15.07 -3.44 -12.99
C SER A 61 15.83 -2.84 -14.18
N GLN A 62 15.17 -2.65 -15.32
CA GLN A 62 15.78 -2.05 -16.51
C GLN A 62 16.24 -0.61 -16.27
N ASN A 63 15.57 0.13 -15.38
CA ASN A 63 15.99 1.49 -15.01
C ASN A 63 16.95 1.45 -13.81
N ARG A 64 18.25 1.35 -14.12
CA ARG A 64 19.32 1.27 -13.11
C ARG A 64 19.40 2.53 -12.23
N GLU A 65 19.20 3.72 -12.80
CA GLU A 65 19.26 4.99 -12.07
C GLU A 65 18.15 5.09 -11.02
N HIS A 66 16.92 4.77 -11.43
CA HIS A 66 15.77 4.72 -10.52
C HIS A 66 15.95 3.69 -9.40
N MET A 67 16.51 2.52 -9.72
CA MET A 67 16.80 1.49 -8.70
C MET A 67 17.87 1.94 -7.70
N ALA A 68 18.90 2.64 -8.18
CA ALA A 68 19.92 3.22 -7.31
C ALA A 68 19.34 4.30 -6.38
N GLU A 69 18.41 5.13 -6.87
CA GLU A 69 17.71 6.13 -6.07
C GLU A 69 16.84 5.48 -4.98
N ILE A 70 16.03 4.47 -5.34
CA ILE A 70 15.23 3.71 -4.37
C ILE A 70 16.13 3.08 -3.30
N GLY A 71 17.22 2.44 -3.73
CA GLY A 71 18.20 1.82 -2.82
C GLY A 71 18.81 2.82 -1.85
N ARG A 72 19.21 4.00 -2.35
CA ARG A 72 19.75 5.10 -1.53
C ARG A 72 18.73 5.59 -0.51
N LYS A 73 17.50 5.88 -0.94
CA LYS A 73 16.41 6.33 -0.06
C LYS A 73 16.08 5.28 1.01
N GLY A 74 16.11 4.00 0.65
CA GLY A 74 15.94 2.89 1.59
C GLY A 74 17.06 2.81 2.64
N ALA A 75 18.32 3.01 2.22
CA ALA A 75 19.47 3.06 3.13
C ALA A 75 19.40 4.27 4.07
N GLU A 76 19.04 5.45 3.53
CA GLU A 76 18.85 6.67 4.31
C GLU A 76 17.76 6.50 5.38
N ALA A 77 16.60 5.97 5.03
CA ALA A 77 15.52 5.70 5.98
C ALA A 77 15.94 4.75 7.12
N ARG A 78 16.73 3.71 6.80
CA ARG A 78 17.30 2.79 7.81
C ARG A 78 18.33 3.49 8.69
N SER A 79 19.17 4.34 8.11
CA SER A 79 20.20 5.08 8.83
C SER A 79 19.60 6.10 9.81
N GLN A 80 18.51 6.78 9.44
CA GLN A 80 17.78 7.71 10.30
C GLN A 80 17.13 6.98 11.49
N GLY A 81 16.51 5.83 11.25
CA GLY A 81 15.95 4.99 12.32
C GLY A 81 17.01 4.45 13.29
N ASN A 82 18.22 4.14 12.80
CA ASN A 82 19.32 3.67 13.63
C ASN A 82 20.05 4.82 14.36
N GLY A 83 20.20 5.99 13.72
CA GLY A 83 20.76 7.20 14.33
C GLY A 83 19.93 7.65 15.53
N ASN A 84 18.60 7.60 15.43
CA ASN A 84 17.71 7.96 16.53
C ASN A 84 17.77 6.97 17.71
N ARG A 85 17.97 5.66 17.43
CA ARG A 85 18.15 4.63 18.47
C ARG A 85 19.50 4.75 19.18
N ARG A 86 20.59 4.98 18.44
CA ARG A 86 21.92 5.19 19.03
C ARG A 86 21.97 6.45 19.87
N ASN A 87 21.35 7.54 19.41
CA ASN A 87 21.33 8.80 20.14
C ASN A 87 20.47 8.72 21.43
N ARG A 88 19.39 7.93 21.41
CA ARG A 88 18.60 7.64 22.63
C ARG A 88 19.41 6.81 23.63
N ALA A 89 20.09 5.76 23.18
CA ALA A 89 20.95 4.94 24.04
C ALA A 89 22.11 5.74 24.66
N SER A 90 22.77 6.62 23.91
CA SER A 90 23.83 7.48 24.44
C SER A 90 23.30 8.53 25.42
N SER A 91 22.11 9.09 25.18
CA SER A 91 21.49 10.06 26.10
C SER A 91 21.03 9.44 27.42
N GLN A 92 20.72 8.14 27.44
CA GLN A 92 20.38 7.39 28.66
C GLN A 92 21.63 7.01 29.48
N GLN A 93 22.77 6.80 28.83
CA GLN A 93 24.03 6.52 29.52
C GLN A 93 24.55 7.75 30.26
N MET A 94 24.49 8.95 29.66
CA MET A 94 25.03 10.17 30.28
C MET A 94 24.18 10.73 31.44
N LYS A 95 22.91 10.31 31.58
CA LYS A 95 22.08 10.68 32.74
C LYS A 95 22.29 9.77 33.96
N ALA A 96 22.97 8.64 33.80
CA ALA A 96 23.26 7.73 34.91
C ALA A 96 24.52 8.14 35.70
N ASP A 97 25.44 8.87 35.07
CA ASP A 97 26.74 9.24 35.66
C ASP A 97 26.75 10.60 36.38
N GLU A 98 25.61 11.30 36.45
CA GLU A 98 25.49 12.66 37.00
C GLU A 98 24.62 12.67 38.29
N GLN A 99 24.92 11.77 39.24
CA GLN A 99 24.41 11.90 40.62
C GLN A 99 25.36 12.78 41.44
N PRO A 100 24.90 13.90 42.05
CA PRO A 100 25.73 14.69 42.93
C PRO A 100 25.91 13.93 44.25
N GLN A 101 27.16 13.69 44.63
CA GLN A 101 27.52 13.27 45.99
C GLN A 101 27.11 14.41 46.94
N GLN A 102 25.98 14.25 47.62
CA GLN A 102 25.62 15.09 48.76
C GLN A 102 26.49 14.63 49.93
N GLY A 103 27.41 15.50 50.35
CA GLY A 103 28.05 15.44 51.66
C GLY A 103 27.28 16.26 52.68
#